data_AF-A0A3B6AR40-F1
#
_entry.id   AF-A0A3B6AR40-F1
#
_cell.length_a   1.000
_cell.length_b   1.000
_cell.length_c   1.000
_cell.angle_alpha   90.00
_cell.angle_beta   90.00
_cell.angle_gamma   90.00
#
_symmetry.space_group_name_H-M   'P 1'
#
loop_
_entity.id
_entity.type
_entity.pdbx_description
1 polymer ?
#
loop_
_entity_poly.entity_id
_entity_poly.type
_entity_poly.pdbx_seq_one_letter_code
_entity_poly.pdbx_strand_id
1 'polypeptide(L)'
;MSWAATGSDELEDPRPAMDWSWKRVPSPPPFAMDDIISSYVLHPDGHTIFMSAHDSLYQHVPKGTFSFDTKRSEWRWHGEWALPFQGQGYYDSELGAWIGLRKDGYICACEVASRSRESAVQPYCKIAKEKLFLKVPERRLAATRANLAYMGNSNFCLVECVQREGVEPTCIVDCCVLHMSTFGLKYDHRGELQTTRHCSTSCVVSKHILSFSPVVFWM
;
A
#
# COMPACT_ATOMS: atom_id res chain seq x y z
N MET A 1 39.30 22.09 54.53
CA MET A 1 39.34 20.72 53.97
C MET A 1 38.22 20.61 52.97
N SER A 2 38.58 20.74 51.69
CA SER A 2 37.69 20.77 50.54
C SER A 2 37.32 19.36 50.13
N TRP A 3 36.02 19.09 49.97
CA TRP A 3 35.53 17.89 49.30
C TRP A 3 34.80 18.35 48.05
N ALA A 4 35.37 18.02 46.89
CA ALA A 4 34.79 18.28 45.59
C ALA A 4 33.58 17.35 45.37
N ALA A 5 32.50 17.90 44.81
CA ALA A 5 31.40 17.12 44.27
C ALA A 5 31.73 16.78 42.80
N THR A 6 31.71 15.49 42.51
CA THR A 6 31.90 14.88 41.19
C THR A 6 30.87 15.36 40.18
N GLY A 7 31.31 15.43 38.93
CA GLY A 7 30.67 16.08 37.80
C GLY A 7 29.27 15.56 37.46
N SER A 8 28.54 16.47 36.83
CA SER A 8 27.18 16.38 36.33
C SER A 8 26.84 15.07 35.60
N ASP A 9 25.79 14.41 36.07
CA ASP A 9 24.95 13.52 35.27
C ASP A 9 24.38 14.33 34.08
N GLU A 10 25.01 14.22 32.91
CA GLU A 10 24.36 14.55 31.65
C GLU A 10 23.38 13.42 31.34
N LEU A 11 22.10 13.75 31.47
CA LEU A 11 20.97 12.95 31.03
C LEU A 11 21.03 12.82 29.50
N GLU A 12 21.67 11.77 28.98
CA GLU A 12 21.63 11.45 27.54
C GLU A 12 20.19 11.14 27.13
N ASP A 13 19.58 12.11 26.46
CA ASP A 13 18.29 12.01 25.79
C ASP A 13 18.41 11.00 24.63
N PRO A 14 17.73 9.82 24.67
CA PRO A 14 17.89 8.77 23.69
C PRO A 14 17.07 9.10 22.44
N ARG A 15 17.33 10.25 21.82
CA ARG A 15 16.77 10.57 20.51
C ARG A 15 17.59 9.80 19.47
N PRO A 16 16.98 8.92 18.66
CA PRO A 16 17.72 8.31 17.56
C PRO A 16 18.26 9.45 16.67
N ALA A 17 19.58 9.50 16.52
CA ALA A 17 20.29 10.44 15.66
C ALA A 17 20.08 10.08 14.17
N MET A 18 18.82 10.07 13.73
CA MET A 18 18.45 9.93 12.33
C MET A 18 18.18 11.33 11.78
N ASP A 19 19.25 11.98 11.35
CA ASP A 19 19.15 13.21 10.56
C ASP A 19 18.62 12.86 9.17
N TRP A 20 17.37 13.26 8.91
CA TRP A 20 16.77 13.14 7.59
C TRP A 20 17.38 14.19 6.67
N SER A 21 17.84 13.78 5.49
CA SER A 21 18.37 14.69 4.48
C SER A 21 17.73 14.43 3.11
N TRP A 22 17.58 15.50 2.34
CA TRP A 22 17.11 15.42 0.97
C TRP A 22 18.30 15.18 0.04
N LYS A 23 18.20 14.17 -0.83
CA LYS A 23 19.18 13.91 -1.87
C LYS A 23 18.57 14.17 -3.24
N ARG A 24 19.28 14.91 -4.09
CA ARG A 24 18.88 15.07 -5.49
C ARG A 24 19.03 13.74 -6.20
N VAL A 25 17.96 13.30 -6.87
CA VAL A 25 18.00 12.15 -7.76
C VAL A 25 18.53 12.62 -9.12
N PRO A 26 19.57 11.97 -9.69
CA PRO A 26 20.22 12.42 -10.93
C PRO A 26 19.33 12.30 -12.18
N SER A 27 18.29 11.45 -12.13
CA SER A 27 17.38 11.20 -13.26
C SER A 27 15.93 11.49 -12.88
N PRO A 28 15.18 12.27 -13.69
CA PRO A 28 13.76 12.47 -13.47
C PRO A 28 12.98 11.16 -13.67
N PRO A 29 11.76 11.05 -13.11
CA PRO A 29 10.89 9.92 -13.39
C PRO A 29 10.61 9.78 -14.89
N PRO A 30 10.54 8.55 -15.44
CA PRO A 30 10.30 8.28 -16.86
C PRO A 30 8.81 8.40 -17.25
N PHE A 31 8.04 9.19 -16.52
CA PHE A 31 6.62 9.44 -16.70
C PHE A 31 6.33 10.94 -16.48
N ALA A 32 5.23 11.42 -17.03
CA ALA A 32 4.86 12.82 -17.02
C ALA A 32 4.40 13.27 -15.62
N MET A 33 4.48 14.57 -15.34
CA MET A 33 4.06 15.16 -14.07
C MET A 33 2.59 14.91 -13.74
N ASP A 34 1.75 14.82 -14.76
CA ASP A 34 0.32 14.57 -14.65
C ASP A 34 -0.04 13.08 -14.68
N ASP A 35 0.91 12.18 -14.91
CA ASP A 35 0.64 10.74 -14.84
C ASP A 35 0.26 10.31 -13.43
N ILE A 36 -0.72 9.41 -13.34
CA ILE A 36 -1.24 8.90 -12.09
C ILE A 36 -0.53 7.60 -11.74
N ILE A 37 0.12 7.56 -10.57
CA ILE A 37 0.59 6.30 -9.99
C ILE A 37 -0.60 5.57 -9.38
N SER A 38 -0.99 4.48 -10.03
CA SER A 38 -2.14 3.67 -9.61
C SER A 38 -1.81 2.66 -8.53
N SER A 39 -0.55 2.21 -8.50
CA SER A 39 -0.05 1.20 -7.57
C SER A 39 1.46 1.18 -7.51
N TYR A 40 1.98 0.67 -6.40
CA TYR A 40 3.41 0.50 -6.15
C TYR A 40 3.68 -0.61 -5.14
N VAL A 41 4.89 -1.18 -5.17
CA VAL A 41 5.32 -2.24 -4.24
C VAL A 41 6.84 -2.22 -4.07
N LEU A 42 7.32 -2.54 -2.88
CA LEU A 42 8.74 -2.73 -2.62
C LEU A 42 9.18 -4.13 -3.06
N HIS A 43 10.24 -4.21 -3.85
CA HIS A 43 10.85 -5.46 -4.25
C HIS A 43 11.54 -6.13 -3.05
N PRO A 44 11.63 -7.48 -3.00
CA PRO A 44 12.28 -8.21 -1.89
C PRO A 44 13.74 -7.83 -1.61
N ASP A 45 14.41 -7.12 -2.52
CA ASP A 45 15.77 -6.62 -2.32
C ASP A 45 15.84 -5.45 -1.32
N GLY A 46 14.69 -4.89 -0.94
CA GLY A 46 14.57 -3.80 0.04
C GLY A 46 14.99 -2.42 -0.47
N HIS A 47 15.28 -2.27 -1.76
CA HIS A 47 15.71 -0.97 -2.32
C HIS A 47 15.14 -0.65 -3.71
N THR A 48 14.50 -1.60 -4.38
CA THR A 48 13.83 -1.35 -5.66
C THR A 48 12.33 -1.19 -5.45
N ILE A 49 11.77 -0.06 -5.86
CA ILE A 49 10.32 0.19 -5.80
C ILE A 49 9.74 0.03 -7.19
N PHE A 50 8.77 -0.87 -7.37
CA PHE A 50 7.99 -0.99 -8.61
C PHE A 50 6.73 -0.12 -8.53
N MET A 51 6.31 0.45 -9.65
CA MET A 51 5.14 1.32 -9.75
C MET A 51 4.49 1.28 -11.13
N SER A 52 3.17 1.40 -11.18
CA SER A 52 2.41 1.44 -12.43
C SER A 52 1.79 2.81 -12.65
N ALA A 53 2.22 3.46 -13.74
CA ALA A 53 1.76 4.78 -14.14
C ALA A 53 0.68 4.68 -15.23
N HIS A 54 -0.30 5.58 -15.16
CA HIS A 54 -1.37 5.73 -16.14
C HIS A 54 -1.44 7.18 -16.59
N ASP A 55 -1.83 7.38 -17.85
CA ASP A 55 -2.16 8.70 -18.36
C ASP A 55 -3.40 9.25 -17.63
N SER A 56 -3.37 10.54 -17.28
CA SER A 56 -4.45 11.21 -16.55
C SER A 56 -5.78 11.22 -17.32
N LEU A 57 -5.71 11.32 -18.64
CA LEU A 57 -6.83 11.36 -19.57
C LEU A 57 -7.28 9.95 -19.99
N TYR A 58 -6.36 8.99 -20.05
CA TYR A 58 -6.59 7.61 -20.51
C TYR A 58 -6.31 6.56 -19.43
N GLN A 59 -6.98 6.68 -18.27
CA GLN A 59 -6.76 5.84 -17.09
C GLN A 59 -7.03 4.33 -17.29
N HIS A 60 -7.61 3.94 -18.43
CA HIS A 60 -7.95 2.55 -18.74
C HIS A 60 -6.77 1.77 -19.31
N VAL A 61 -5.74 2.47 -19.82
CA VAL A 61 -4.56 1.86 -20.43
C VAL A 61 -3.33 2.25 -19.61
N PRO A 62 -2.58 1.27 -19.07
CA PRO A 62 -1.36 1.59 -18.34
C PRO A 62 -0.31 2.13 -19.30
N LYS A 63 0.33 3.25 -18.93
CA LYS A 63 1.53 3.73 -19.62
C LYS A 63 2.69 2.75 -19.46
N GLY A 64 2.68 2.03 -18.34
CA GLY A 64 3.54 0.88 -18.10
C GLY A 64 3.91 0.74 -16.64
N THR A 65 4.74 -0.27 -16.39
CA THR A 65 5.36 -0.49 -15.08
C THR A 65 6.81 -0.04 -15.11
N PHE A 66 7.20 0.66 -14.07
CA PHE A 66 8.53 1.21 -13.87
C PHE A 66 9.07 0.74 -12.53
N SER A 67 10.39 0.78 -12.36
CA SER A 67 11.00 0.67 -11.05
C SER A 67 12.05 1.73 -10.82
N PHE A 68 12.24 2.09 -9.55
CA PHE A 68 13.31 2.96 -9.09
C PHE A 68 14.18 2.23 -8.07
N ASP A 69 15.47 2.08 -8.36
CA ASP A 69 16.47 1.54 -7.43
C ASP A 69 17.01 2.69 -6.57
N THR A 70 16.70 2.70 -5.27
CA THR A 70 17.11 3.78 -4.36
C THR A 70 18.60 3.77 -4.02
N LYS A 71 19.31 2.65 -4.19
CA LYS A 71 20.76 2.57 -3.99
C LYS A 71 21.53 3.13 -5.17
N ARG A 72 21.09 2.80 -6.39
CA ARG A 72 21.75 3.21 -7.64
C ARG A 72 21.18 4.52 -8.20
N SER A 73 20.03 4.95 -7.69
CA SER A 73 19.24 6.08 -8.19
C SER A 73 18.92 5.94 -9.67
N GLU A 74 18.51 4.74 -10.08
CA GLU A 74 18.25 4.40 -11.48
C GLU A 74 16.78 4.04 -11.72
N TRP A 75 16.23 4.56 -12.82
CA TRP A 75 14.92 4.17 -13.32
C TRP A 75 15.01 3.01 -14.30
N ARG A 76 13.97 2.19 -14.32
CA ARG A 76 13.79 1.12 -15.31
C ARG A 76 12.34 1.04 -15.75
N TRP A 77 12.12 0.74 -17.02
CA TRP A 77 10.82 0.39 -17.55
C TRP A 77 10.74 -1.12 -17.76
N HIS A 78 9.58 -1.69 -17.42
CA HIS A 78 9.34 -3.14 -17.39
C HIS A 78 8.26 -3.58 -18.39
N GLY A 79 7.71 -2.68 -19.20
CA GLY A 79 6.72 -3.02 -20.22
C GLY A 79 5.37 -2.31 -20.04
N GLU A 80 4.51 -2.48 -21.05
CA GLU A 80 3.14 -1.95 -21.12
C GLU A 80 2.15 -2.81 -20.34
N TRP A 81 2.45 -3.09 -19.08
CA TRP A 81 1.57 -3.78 -18.15
C TRP A 81 1.49 -3.01 -16.84
N ALA A 82 0.49 -3.31 -16.02
CA ALA A 82 0.33 -2.75 -14.68
C ALA A 82 0.34 -3.84 -13.61
N LEU A 83 0.84 -3.47 -12.43
CA LEU A 83 0.64 -4.20 -11.20
C LEU A 83 -0.87 -4.44 -11.04
N PRO A 84 -1.29 -5.68 -10.75
CA PRO A 84 -2.70 -6.05 -10.80
C PRO A 84 -3.40 -5.80 -9.47
N PHE A 85 -3.04 -4.71 -8.80
CA PHE A 85 -3.62 -4.20 -7.57
C PHE A 85 -3.58 -2.66 -7.58
N GLN A 86 -4.26 -2.02 -6.63
CA GLN A 86 -4.28 -0.57 -6.43
C GLN A 86 -3.54 -0.19 -5.15
N GLY A 87 -2.96 1.01 -5.17
CA GLY A 87 -2.22 1.53 -4.03
C GLY A 87 -0.99 0.68 -3.72
N GLN A 88 -0.70 0.54 -2.43
CA GLN A 88 0.47 -0.19 -1.97
C GLN A 88 0.23 -1.70 -1.98
N GLY A 89 1.13 -2.43 -2.64
CA GLY A 89 1.32 -3.86 -2.44
C GLY A 89 2.46 -4.13 -1.45
N TYR A 90 2.51 -5.36 -0.94
CA TYR A 90 3.49 -5.79 0.04
C TYR A 90 4.12 -7.10 -0.39
N TYR A 91 5.43 -7.24 -0.20
CA TYR A 91 6.06 -8.54 -0.34
C TYR A 91 5.82 -9.36 0.93
N ASP A 92 5.31 -10.57 0.75
CA ASP A 92 5.18 -11.57 1.80
C ASP A 92 6.20 -12.68 1.56
N SER A 93 7.10 -12.90 2.52
CA SER A 93 8.17 -13.90 2.41
C SER A 93 7.69 -15.34 2.59
N GLU A 94 6.61 -15.57 3.34
CA GLU A 94 6.06 -16.91 3.53
C GLU A 94 5.35 -17.40 2.27
N LEU A 95 4.67 -16.49 1.57
CA LEU A 95 4.02 -16.73 0.28
C LEU A 95 4.97 -16.57 -0.90
N GLY A 96 6.10 -15.89 -0.73
CA GLY A 96 7.06 -15.60 -1.79
C GLY A 96 6.48 -14.72 -2.90
N ALA A 97 5.51 -13.86 -2.57
CA ALA A 97 4.67 -13.15 -3.55
C ALA A 97 4.44 -11.69 -3.15
N TRP A 98 4.11 -10.87 -4.15
CA TRP A 98 3.52 -9.56 -3.93
C TRP A 98 2.02 -9.69 -3.67
N ILE A 99 1.58 -9.19 -2.52
CA ILE A 99 0.20 -9.19 -2.09
C ILE A 99 -0.39 -7.79 -2.27
N GLY A 100 -1.55 -7.70 -2.88
CA GLY A 100 -2.21 -6.42 -3.10
C GLY A 100 -3.74 -6.51 -3.18
N LEU A 101 -4.39 -5.36 -3.00
CA LEU A 101 -5.84 -5.20 -3.12
C LEU A 101 -6.21 -4.78 -4.53
N ARG A 102 -7.09 -5.53 -5.19
CA ARG A 102 -7.55 -5.23 -6.55
C ARG A 102 -8.63 -4.14 -6.60
N LYS A 103 -8.91 -3.58 -7.78
CA LYS A 103 -10.05 -2.65 -7.98
C LYS A 103 -11.40 -3.33 -7.73
N ASP A 104 -11.48 -4.60 -8.13
CA ASP A 104 -12.61 -5.49 -7.87
C ASP A 104 -12.54 -6.10 -6.46
N GLY A 105 -11.58 -5.61 -5.64
CA GLY A 105 -11.21 -5.81 -4.23
C GLY A 105 -11.17 -7.24 -3.70
N TYR A 106 -10.88 -8.17 -4.60
CA TYR A 106 -10.22 -9.38 -4.18
C TYR A 106 -8.77 -9.08 -3.81
N ILE A 107 -8.21 -9.90 -2.93
CA ILE A 107 -6.77 -9.92 -2.69
C ILE A 107 -6.12 -10.75 -3.80
N CYS A 108 -5.02 -10.26 -4.35
CA CYS A 108 -4.18 -11.03 -5.26
C CYS A 108 -2.80 -11.29 -4.66
N ALA A 109 -2.22 -12.43 -5.02
CA ALA A 109 -0.83 -12.78 -4.80
C ALA A 109 -0.16 -12.98 -6.16
N CYS A 110 0.86 -12.18 -6.43
CA CYS A 110 1.54 -12.13 -7.71
C CYS A 110 2.99 -12.54 -7.58
N GLU A 111 3.52 -13.18 -8.61
CA GLU A 111 4.95 -13.43 -8.70
C GLU A 111 5.72 -12.10 -8.67
N VAL A 112 6.91 -12.14 -8.04
CA VAL A 112 7.80 -10.98 -8.00
C VAL A 112 8.38 -10.77 -9.39
N ALA A 113 8.09 -9.62 -10.00
CA ALA A 113 8.60 -9.32 -11.34
C ALA A 113 10.13 -9.30 -11.35
N SER A 114 10.72 -9.88 -12.41
CA SER A 114 12.15 -9.75 -12.67
C SER A 114 12.51 -8.27 -12.77
N ARG A 115 13.70 -7.94 -12.26
CA ARG A 115 14.26 -6.61 -12.50
C ARG A 115 14.85 -6.50 -13.91
N SER A 116 15.08 -7.60 -14.63
CA SER A 116 15.83 -7.63 -15.89
C SER A 116 15.04 -7.05 -17.08
N ARG A 117 15.77 -6.59 -18.11
CA ARG A 117 15.17 -5.94 -19.29
C ARG A 117 14.49 -6.91 -20.24
N GLU A 118 14.87 -8.18 -20.19
CA GLU A 118 14.39 -9.19 -21.13
C GLU A 118 12.98 -9.70 -20.79
N SER A 119 12.49 -9.41 -19.59
CA SER A 119 11.19 -9.88 -19.11
C SER A 119 10.19 -8.73 -19.02
N ALA A 120 9.61 -8.35 -20.16
CA ALA A 120 8.49 -7.40 -20.20
C ALA A 120 7.12 -8.04 -19.89
N VAL A 121 7.13 -9.23 -19.27
CA VAL A 121 5.95 -10.06 -19.07
C VAL A 121 5.26 -9.67 -17.77
N GLN A 122 3.94 -9.47 -17.84
CA GLN A 122 3.11 -9.24 -16.67
C GLN A 122 3.18 -10.47 -15.73
N PRO A 123 3.45 -10.28 -14.42
CA PRO A 123 3.47 -11.39 -13.48
C PRO A 123 2.14 -12.12 -13.42
N TYR A 124 2.19 -13.45 -13.31
CA TYR A 124 1.00 -14.25 -13.03
C TYR A 124 0.51 -13.99 -11.60
N CYS A 125 -0.81 -13.97 -11.41
CA CYS A 125 -1.42 -13.72 -10.12
C CYS A 125 -2.52 -14.71 -9.80
N LYS A 126 -2.51 -15.16 -8.55
CA LYS A 126 -3.58 -15.92 -7.93
C LYS A 126 -4.49 -14.95 -7.20
N ILE A 127 -5.79 -15.21 -7.24
CA ILE A 127 -6.82 -14.35 -6.65
C ILE A 127 -7.47 -15.14 -5.51
N ALA A 128 -7.57 -14.52 -4.34
CA ALA A 128 -8.28 -15.11 -3.21
C ALA A 128 -9.76 -15.28 -3.56
N LYS A 129 -10.38 -16.37 -3.12
CA LYS A 129 -11.81 -16.64 -3.40
C LYS A 129 -12.74 -15.65 -2.72
N GLU A 130 -12.36 -15.19 -1.53
CA GLU A 130 -13.16 -14.28 -0.73
C GLU A 130 -12.98 -12.84 -1.19
N LYS A 131 -14.11 -12.17 -1.38
CA LYS A 131 -14.18 -10.74 -1.65
C LYS A 131 -14.26 -10.02 -0.31
N LEU A 132 -13.20 -9.29 0.07
CA LEU A 132 -13.07 -8.73 1.43
C LEU A 132 -13.64 -7.30 1.59
N PHE A 133 -14.11 -6.69 0.51
CA PHE A 133 -14.66 -5.33 0.51
C PHE A 133 -16.09 -5.32 -0.04
N LEU A 134 -16.88 -4.38 0.46
CA LEU A 134 -18.26 -4.21 0.07
C LEU A 134 -18.33 -3.58 -1.33
N LYS A 135 -19.20 -4.12 -2.18
CA LYS A 135 -19.61 -3.44 -3.41
C LYS A 135 -20.49 -2.25 -2.97
N VAL A 136 -19.88 -1.16 -2.55
CA VAL A 136 -20.64 0.07 -2.34
C VAL A 136 -21.24 0.44 -3.70
N PRO A 137 -22.55 0.69 -3.81
CA PRO A 137 -23.15 1.08 -5.08
C PRO A 137 -22.39 2.27 -5.67
N GLU A 138 -22.19 2.26 -6.99
CA GLU A 138 -21.45 3.26 -7.79
C GLU A 138 -21.85 4.72 -7.48
N ARG A 139 -22.98 4.96 -6.81
CA ARG A 139 -23.43 6.28 -6.39
C ARG A 139 -22.72 6.88 -5.16
N ARG A 140 -21.87 6.13 -4.44
CA ARG A 140 -21.16 6.63 -3.22
C ARG A 140 -19.65 6.88 -3.43
N LEU A 141 -19.20 6.96 -4.70
CA LEU A 141 -17.80 6.94 -5.16
C LEU A 141 -16.85 8.06 -4.64
N ALA A 142 -17.31 9.06 -3.89
CA ALA A 142 -16.47 10.20 -3.53
C ALA A 142 -15.50 9.95 -2.35
N ALA A 143 -15.73 8.93 -1.51
CA ALA A 143 -14.99 8.79 -0.24
C ALA A 143 -14.39 7.40 0.06
N THR A 144 -14.57 6.41 -0.82
CA THR A 144 -14.25 5.02 -0.49
C THR A 144 -12.97 4.59 -1.20
N ARG A 145 -11.83 4.80 -0.54
CA ARG A 145 -10.57 4.10 -0.86
C ARG A 145 -10.28 3.13 0.27
N ALA A 146 -10.36 1.83 -0.05
CA ALA A 146 -9.89 0.79 0.85
C ALA A 146 -8.37 0.73 0.83
N ASN A 147 -7.75 0.55 1.98
CA ASN A 147 -6.30 0.49 2.14
C ASN A 147 -5.91 -0.82 2.83
N LEU A 148 -4.86 -1.44 2.33
CA LEU A 148 -4.31 -2.68 2.85
C LEU A 148 -3.02 -2.37 3.64
N ALA A 149 -2.86 -2.98 4.80
CA ALA A 149 -1.61 -2.99 5.56
C ALA A 149 -1.14 -4.42 5.80
N TYR A 150 0.18 -4.62 5.69
CA TYR A 150 0.82 -5.87 6.08
C TYR A 150 1.18 -5.85 7.56
N MET A 151 0.73 -6.85 8.30
CA MET A 151 0.93 -6.98 9.75
C MET A 151 2.03 -7.98 10.12
N GLY A 152 2.69 -8.59 9.14
CA GLY A 152 3.67 -9.66 9.35
C GLY A 152 3.03 -11.06 9.41
N ASN A 153 3.85 -12.08 9.18
CA ASN A 153 3.49 -13.50 9.23
C ASN A 153 2.24 -13.83 8.41
N SER A 154 2.17 -13.30 7.19
CA SER A 154 1.02 -13.40 6.29
C SER A 154 -0.31 -12.89 6.84
N ASN A 155 -0.29 -12.00 7.82
CA ASN A 155 -1.48 -11.30 8.31
C ASN A 155 -1.57 -9.90 7.71
N PHE A 156 -2.80 -9.49 7.43
CA PHE A 156 -3.13 -8.23 6.77
C PHE A 156 -4.31 -7.57 7.46
N CYS A 157 -4.36 -6.24 7.38
CA CYS A 157 -5.49 -5.43 7.77
C CYS A 157 -6.00 -4.66 6.56
N LEU A 158 -7.30 -4.78 6.28
CA LEU A 158 -8.02 -3.99 5.30
C LEU A 158 -8.84 -2.94 6.04
N VAL A 159 -8.68 -1.68 5.67
CA VAL A 159 -9.48 -0.57 6.21
C VAL A 159 -10.24 0.09 5.09
N GLU A 160 -11.56 0.17 5.25
CA GLU A 160 -12.49 0.84 4.35
C GLU A 160 -13.18 1.97 5.11
N CYS A 161 -13.37 3.13 4.46
CA CYS A 161 -14.20 4.21 4.98
C CYS A 161 -15.42 4.38 4.08
N VAL A 162 -16.61 4.17 4.63
CA VAL A 162 -17.88 4.35 3.93
C VAL A 162 -18.64 5.52 4.52
N GLN A 163 -19.31 6.30 3.67
CA GLN A 163 -20.24 7.30 4.15
C GLN A 163 -21.43 6.62 4.83
N ARG A 164 -21.80 7.13 5.99
CA ARG A 164 -22.93 6.63 6.76
C ARG A 164 -24.25 6.96 6.07
N GLU A 165 -25.15 5.98 6.05
CA GLU A 165 -26.46 6.14 5.45
C GLU A 165 -27.31 7.19 6.17
N GLY A 166 -28.05 7.99 5.41
CA GLY A 166 -28.90 9.06 5.95
C GLY A 166 -28.14 10.31 6.41
N VAL A 167 -26.82 10.37 6.23
CA VAL A 167 -26.00 11.55 6.56
C VAL A 167 -25.64 12.32 5.29
N GLU A 168 -25.79 13.66 5.31
CA GLU A 168 -25.43 14.49 4.15
C GLU A 168 -23.93 14.37 3.81
N PRO A 169 -23.53 14.37 2.52
CA PRO A 169 -22.12 14.27 2.10
C PRO A 169 -21.21 15.38 2.62
N THR A 170 -21.79 16.53 2.96
CA THR A 170 -21.10 17.69 3.53
C THR A 170 -20.90 17.57 5.04
N CYS A 171 -21.59 16.65 5.72
CA CYS A 171 -21.40 16.44 7.14
C CYS A 171 -20.00 15.90 7.43
N ILE A 172 -19.41 16.43 8.50
CA ILE A 172 -18.08 16.04 8.96
C ILE A 172 -18.13 15.31 10.31
N VAL A 173 -19.20 15.47 11.09
CA VAL A 173 -19.36 14.78 12.38
C VAL A 173 -20.11 13.47 12.17
N ASP A 174 -19.55 12.38 12.69
CA ASP A 174 -20.12 11.01 12.69
C ASP A 174 -20.68 10.55 11.35
N CYS A 175 -20.07 11.07 10.27
CA CYS A 175 -20.57 10.95 8.91
C CYS A 175 -20.08 9.70 8.20
N CYS A 176 -19.15 8.95 8.80
CA CYS A 176 -18.53 7.78 8.19
C CYS A 176 -18.44 6.60 9.14
N VAL A 177 -18.35 5.42 8.55
CA VAL A 177 -18.06 4.17 9.24
C VAL A 177 -16.74 3.65 8.69
N LEU A 178 -15.77 3.41 9.58
CA LEU A 178 -14.59 2.63 9.24
C LEU A 178 -14.92 1.15 9.42
N HIS A 179 -14.73 0.36 8.38
CA HIS A 179 -14.72 -1.09 8.45
C HIS A 179 -13.27 -1.55 8.46
N MET A 180 -12.88 -2.30 9.47
CA MET A 180 -11.55 -2.86 9.61
C MET A 180 -11.68 -4.39 9.61
N SER A 181 -10.99 -5.05 8.68
CA SER A 181 -10.97 -6.51 8.57
C SER A 181 -9.54 -7.00 8.64
N THR A 182 -9.24 -7.82 9.63
CA THR A 182 -7.97 -8.52 9.77
C THR A 182 -8.11 -9.95 9.30
N PHE A 183 -7.11 -10.44 8.57
CA PHE A 183 -7.11 -11.78 8.00
C PHE A 183 -5.68 -12.25 7.72
N GLY A 184 -5.48 -13.57 7.77
CA GLY A 184 -4.27 -14.23 7.28
C GLY A 184 -4.44 -14.69 5.83
N LEU A 185 -3.34 -14.89 5.13
CA LEU A 185 -3.29 -15.51 3.81
C LEU A 185 -2.45 -16.78 3.84
N LYS A 186 -2.85 -17.78 3.03
CA LYS A 186 -2.05 -18.99 2.79
C LYS A 186 -2.39 -19.62 1.45
N TYR A 187 -1.50 -20.43 0.93
CA TYR A 187 -1.83 -21.36 -0.14
C TYR A 187 -2.43 -22.65 0.42
N ASP A 188 -3.44 -23.19 -0.24
CA ASP A 188 -3.94 -24.53 0.05
C ASP A 188 -3.10 -25.63 -0.64
N HIS A 189 -3.47 -26.89 -0.44
CA HIS A 189 -2.77 -28.04 -1.03
C HIS A 189 -2.81 -28.08 -2.57
N ARG A 190 -3.68 -27.29 -3.22
CA ARG A 190 -3.76 -27.13 -4.67
C ARG A 190 -2.99 -25.89 -5.15
N GLY A 191 -2.40 -25.15 -4.22
CA GLY A 191 -1.72 -23.89 -4.49
C GLY A 191 -2.67 -22.71 -4.69
N GLU A 192 -3.95 -22.81 -4.34
CA GLU A 192 -4.90 -21.71 -4.45
C GLU A 192 -4.76 -20.75 -3.26
N LEU A 193 -4.89 -19.45 -3.51
CA LEU A 193 -4.81 -18.44 -2.46
C LEU A 193 -6.09 -18.45 -1.60
N GLN A 194 -5.93 -18.59 -0.29
CA GLN A 194 -7.02 -18.57 0.67
C GLN A 194 -6.79 -17.56 1.78
N THR A 195 -7.88 -16.93 2.21
CA THR A 195 -7.97 -16.13 3.43
C THR A 195 -8.19 -17.05 4.63
N THR A 196 -7.69 -16.63 5.78
CA THR A 196 -7.83 -17.35 7.05
C THR A 196 -8.02 -16.37 8.20
N ARG A 197 -8.46 -16.84 9.37
CA ARG A 197 -8.50 -16.06 10.62
C ARG A 197 -9.11 -14.65 10.42
N HIS A 198 -10.32 -14.62 9.87
CA HIS A 198 -11.01 -13.37 9.56
C HIS A 198 -11.68 -12.77 10.80
N CYS A 199 -11.34 -11.53 11.14
CA CYS A 199 -11.98 -10.76 12.20
C CYS A 199 -12.29 -9.36 11.68
N SER A 200 -13.56 -8.94 11.82
CA SER A 200 -14.02 -7.63 11.36
C SER A 200 -14.60 -6.81 12.50
N THR A 201 -14.29 -5.53 12.49
CA THR A 201 -14.84 -4.54 13.42
C THR A 201 -15.22 -3.27 12.66
N SER A 202 -16.16 -2.50 13.20
CA SER A 202 -16.54 -1.22 12.62
C SER A 202 -16.68 -0.14 13.67
N CYS A 203 -16.30 1.10 13.34
CA CYS A 203 -16.51 2.25 14.20
C CYS A 203 -17.00 3.46 13.41
N VAL A 204 -17.81 4.30 14.07
CA VAL A 204 -18.25 5.57 13.51
C VAL A 204 -17.12 6.59 13.70
N VAL A 205 -16.82 7.35 12.66
CA VAL A 205 -15.79 8.38 12.69
C VAL A 205 -16.30 9.68 12.08
N SER A 206 -15.75 10.78 12.61
CA SER A 206 -15.85 12.10 12.04
C SER A 206 -14.70 12.34 11.05
N LYS A 207 -14.94 13.14 10.01
CA LYS A 207 -13.92 13.63 9.08
C LYS A 207 -13.49 15.03 9.49
N HIS A 208 -12.25 15.40 9.19
CA HIS A 208 -11.78 16.80 9.33
C HIS A 208 -11.79 17.56 8.00
N ILE A 209 -11.83 16.84 6.87
CA ILE A 209 -11.90 17.37 5.50
C ILE A 209 -12.80 16.47 4.65
N LEU A 210 -13.43 17.05 3.62
CA LEU A 210 -14.35 16.30 2.74
C LEU A 210 -13.61 15.20 1.95
N SER A 211 -12.36 15.46 1.54
CA SER A 211 -11.47 14.52 0.87
C SER A 211 -10.66 13.70 1.89
N PHE A 212 -11.33 12.87 2.68
CA PHE A 212 -10.68 11.98 3.64
C PHE A 212 -10.53 10.57 3.05
N SER A 213 -9.34 9.98 3.18
CA SER A 213 -9.09 8.57 2.92
C SER A 213 -8.23 8.04 4.07
N PRO A 214 -8.70 7.03 4.83
CA PRO A 214 -7.90 6.50 5.93
C PRO A 214 -6.63 5.86 5.36
N VAL A 215 -5.51 6.03 6.05
CA VAL A 215 -4.28 5.29 5.78
C VAL A 215 -4.07 4.33 6.95
N VAL A 216 -3.80 3.06 6.64
CA VAL A 216 -3.48 2.05 7.63
C VAL A 216 -2.02 1.64 7.46
N PHE A 217 -1.31 1.51 8.58
CA PHE A 217 0.04 0.99 8.66
C PHE A 217 0.17 0.15 9.93
N TRP A 218 1.19 -0.69 10.00
CA TRP A 218 1.51 -1.54 11.13
C TRP A 218 2.96 -1.30 11.55
N MET A 219 3.23 -1.27 12.86
CA MET A 219 4.56 -1.03 13.46
C MET A 219 4.94 -2.19 14.35
#